data_AF-A0A2V7W3I9-F1
#
_entry.id   AF-A0A2V7W3I9-F1
#
_cell.length_a   1.000
_cell.length_b   1.000
_cell.length_c   1.000
_cell.angle_alpha   90.00
_cell.angle_beta   90.00
_cell.angle_gamma   90.00
#
_symmetry.space_group_name_H-M   'P 1'
#
loop_
_entity.id
_entity.type
_entity.pdbx_description
1 polymer ?
#
loop_
_entity_poly.entity_id
_entity_poly.type
_entity_poly.pdbx_seq_one_letter_code
_entity_poly.pdbx_strand_id
1 'polypeptide(L)'
;MIRFVMHRALVLAIAVVLLAAPLCAQEKPLHHFLPIEDKSHVSLAYVWLDIAEEATAREVDANGARPTIVSRTLAIWATAMFDAWAAYDAKAVGSRLGGKLRRPENERTLENKKKAISYASYKSLLFVYPEAKAYLDGEMKKMGYDPANESVDPATPEGIGNLAAQAVIDYRRHDGANQLGDEAGGNGKPYADYTYYVPVNPPDKIIDPDRWQPITFKLKDGRQITPGFLTPFWYRVKPFVMESSSQFRPPPPPKTTTDADALKKEAAQVLTYNNSLTHEQKAIVEFMRDGPRSTGQSGHWLRFSQDVSRRDNHDLDTDVKMYFAVANVAFDAFISCWETKRYYDSSRPWTLVHYFFKGQTVKGWAGVKGGVRDMPAEEWHPYSPESFVTPPFPGYTSGHATVSGACSKTLELFTGTDKYGYCEKRKHCELTEDNPGEEMTLDLPTWTATADMAALSRAMGGYHIPVDNNVGLKVGREIAVWSWPKYQAYFDGTAKVRD
;
A
#
# COMPACT_ATOMS: atom_id res chain seq x y z
N MET A 1 17.46 -85.28 0.50
CA MET A 1 18.19 -84.10 0.98
C MET A 1 17.27 -82.89 0.89
N ILE A 2 17.02 -82.24 2.04
CA ILE A 2 16.80 -80.79 2.25
C ILE A 2 15.68 -80.13 1.38
N ARG A 3 14.41 -80.02 1.84
CA ARG A 3 13.78 -78.98 2.72
C ARG A 3 14.11 -77.52 2.37
N PHE A 4 13.11 -76.74 1.95
CA PHE A 4 12.81 -75.33 2.34
C PHE A 4 11.47 -74.95 1.64
N VAL A 5 10.29 -75.12 2.27
CA VAL A 5 9.53 -74.14 3.07
C VAL A 5 9.60 -72.70 2.53
N MET A 6 8.58 -72.29 1.76
CA MET A 6 8.21 -70.87 1.59
C MET A 6 6.95 -70.58 2.39
N HIS A 7 7.10 -69.76 3.41
CA HIS A 7 6.02 -69.19 4.22
C HIS A 7 5.35 -68.02 3.50
N ARG A 8 4.05 -67.88 3.77
CA ARG A 8 3.17 -66.78 3.38
C ARG A 8 3.69 -65.43 3.90
N ALA A 9 3.52 -64.38 3.10
CA ALA A 9 3.35 -63.02 3.61
C ALA A 9 2.33 -62.28 2.74
N LEU A 10 1.13 -62.13 3.31
CA LEU A 10 0.05 -61.28 2.82
C LEU A 10 0.47 -59.84 3.12
N VAL A 11 0.83 -59.05 2.10
CA VAL A 11 1.11 -57.62 2.28
C VAL A 11 -0.21 -56.86 2.21
N LEU A 12 -0.68 -56.47 3.39
CA LEU A 12 -1.80 -55.56 3.59
C LEU A 12 -1.36 -54.16 3.12
N ALA A 13 -1.94 -53.67 2.02
CA ALA A 13 -1.75 -52.29 1.59
C ALA A 13 -2.52 -51.38 2.56
N ILE A 14 -1.82 -50.85 3.55
CA ILE A 14 -2.34 -49.78 4.41
C ILE A 14 -2.27 -48.48 3.60
N ALA A 15 -3.41 -48.06 3.07
CA ALA A 15 -3.60 -46.70 2.58
C ALA A 15 -3.54 -45.75 3.78
N VAL A 16 -2.35 -45.21 4.05
CA VAL A 16 -2.21 -44.05 4.92
C VAL A 16 -2.70 -42.85 4.12
N VAL A 17 -3.98 -42.52 4.28
CA VAL A 17 -4.49 -41.19 3.95
C VAL A 17 -3.89 -40.25 4.99
N LEU A 18 -2.71 -39.71 4.69
CA LEU A 18 -2.25 -38.49 5.33
C LEU A 18 -3.19 -37.38 4.85
N LEU A 19 -4.26 -37.17 5.60
CA LEU A 19 -4.94 -35.88 5.62
C LEU A 19 -3.88 -34.87 6.04
N ALA A 20 -3.23 -34.24 5.06
CA ALA A 20 -2.53 -33.00 5.29
C ALA A 20 -3.61 -32.00 5.71
N ALA A 21 -3.78 -31.86 7.03
CA ALA A 21 -4.48 -30.70 7.58
C ALA A 21 -3.80 -29.47 6.97
N PRO A 22 -4.55 -28.45 6.53
CA PRO A 22 -3.94 -27.21 6.11
C PRO A 22 -3.07 -26.74 7.27
N LEU A 23 -1.79 -26.48 6.96
CA LEU A 23 -0.83 -25.83 7.86
C LEU A 23 -1.27 -24.37 8.06
N CYS A 24 -2.46 -24.15 8.60
CA CYS A 24 -2.69 -22.98 9.41
C CYS A 24 -1.91 -23.25 10.69
N ALA A 25 -0.65 -22.81 10.71
CA ALA A 25 0.02 -22.51 11.97
C ALA A 25 -0.98 -21.71 12.82
N GLN A 26 -0.99 -21.97 14.11
CA GLN A 26 -1.93 -21.39 15.06
C GLN A 26 -1.61 -19.89 15.26
N GLU A 27 -1.71 -19.10 14.20
CA GLU A 27 -1.58 -17.66 14.20
C GLU A 27 -2.96 -17.04 14.28
N LYS A 28 -3.04 -16.03 15.16
CA LYS A 28 -4.24 -15.26 15.47
C LYS A 28 -4.83 -14.69 14.17
N PRO A 29 -6.17 -14.55 14.08
CA PRO A 29 -6.77 -14.02 12.86
C PRO A 29 -6.19 -12.66 12.56
N LEU A 30 -5.95 -12.41 11.29
CA LEU A 30 -5.70 -11.09 10.73
C LEU A 30 -7.06 -10.36 10.86
N HIS A 31 -7.27 -9.85 12.08
CA HIS A 31 -8.35 -8.97 12.47
C HIS A 31 -7.92 -7.59 12.02
N HIS A 32 -8.84 -6.81 11.49
CA HIS A 32 -8.61 -5.41 11.23
C HIS A 32 -8.13 -4.69 12.52
N PHE A 33 -6.82 -4.60 12.73
CA PHE A 33 -6.14 -3.48 13.35
C PHE A 33 -6.40 -3.34 14.86
N LEU A 34 -6.24 -4.41 15.64
CA LEU A 34 -6.15 -4.31 17.10
C LEU A 34 -4.67 -4.26 17.53
N PRO A 35 -4.26 -3.26 18.35
CA PRO A 35 -2.92 -3.25 18.91
C PRO A 35 -2.70 -4.55 19.70
N ILE A 36 -1.50 -5.14 19.58
CA ILE A 36 -1.13 -6.24 20.47
C ILE A 36 -1.19 -5.72 21.91
N GLU A 37 -1.91 -6.45 22.77
CA GLU A 37 -2.07 -6.07 24.18
C GLU A 37 -0.71 -6.07 24.91
N ASP A 38 0.18 -6.99 24.52
CA ASP A 38 1.54 -7.08 25.03
C ASP A 38 2.55 -6.70 23.94
N LYS A 39 3.21 -5.55 24.14
CA LYS A 39 4.28 -5.01 23.28
C LYS A 39 5.68 -5.30 23.83
N SER A 40 5.82 -6.09 24.90
CA SER A 40 7.12 -6.33 25.55
C SER A 40 8.12 -7.10 24.68
N HIS A 41 7.62 -7.81 23.66
CA HIS A 41 8.40 -8.67 22.78
C HIS A 41 8.63 -8.10 21.37
N VAL A 42 8.21 -6.86 21.08
CA VAL A 42 8.43 -6.21 19.78
C VAL A 42 9.43 -5.06 19.88
N SER A 43 10.05 -4.70 18.76
CA SER A 43 11.01 -3.59 18.71
C SER A 43 10.32 -2.23 18.87
N LEU A 44 11.07 -1.19 19.24
CA LEU A 44 10.50 0.16 19.30
C LEU A 44 10.15 0.71 17.91
N ALA A 45 10.80 0.22 16.84
CA ALA A 45 10.44 0.56 15.46
C ALA A 45 9.05 0.01 15.11
N TYR A 46 8.71 -1.20 15.55
CA TYR A 46 7.36 -1.76 15.44
C TYR A 46 6.34 -0.83 16.10
N VAL A 47 6.62 -0.37 17.32
CA VAL A 47 5.71 0.52 18.06
C VAL A 47 5.53 1.86 17.34
N TRP A 48 6.60 2.42 16.76
CA TRP A 48 6.49 3.63 15.96
C TRP A 48 5.71 3.43 14.66
N LEU A 49 5.73 2.24 14.07
CA LEU A 49 4.88 1.93 12.93
C LEU A 49 3.40 1.95 13.33
N ASP A 50 3.01 1.36 14.47
CA ASP A 50 1.63 1.47 14.99
C ASP A 50 1.20 2.94 15.15
N ILE A 51 2.09 3.79 15.67
CA ILE A 51 1.82 5.21 15.88
C ILE A 51 1.69 5.96 14.54
N ALA A 52 2.55 5.65 13.57
CA ALA A 52 2.49 6.24 12.23
C ALA A 52 1.21 5.84 11.49
N GLU A 53 0.82 4.57 11.58
CA GLU A 53 -0.43 4.04 11.03
C GLU A 53 -1.67 4.70 11.68
N GLU A 54 -1.66 4.88 13.00
CA GLU A 54 -2.77 5.54 13.71
C GLU A 54 -2.86 7.04 13.38
N ALA A 55 -1.73 7.73 13.27
CA ALA A 55 -1.71 9.13 12.81
C ALA A 55 -2.26 9.25 11.37
N THR A 56 -1.86 8.32 10.49
CA THR A 56 -2.37 8.22 9.13
C THR A 56 -3.88 7.95 9.10
N ALA A 57 -4.37 7.02 9.92
CA ALA A 57 -5.79 6.67 10.00
C ALA A 57 -6.65 7.87 10.45
N ARG A 58 -6.16 8.67 11.41
CA ARG A 58 -6.81 9.92 11.85
C ARG A 58 -6.88 10.96 10.74
N GLU A 59 -5.82 11.07 9.95
CA GLU A 59 -5.79 11.95 8.78
C GLU A 59 -6.83 11.50 7.73
N VAL A 60 -6.93 10.20 7.50
CA VAL A 60 -7.93 9.60 6.59
C VAL A 60 -9.36 9.82 7.09
N ASP A 61 -9.61 9.77 8.40
CA ASP A 61 -10.92 10.14 8.97
C ASP A 61 -11.28 11.60 8.67
N ALA A 62 -10.28 12.50 8.66
CA ALA A 62 -10.50 13.93 8.45
C ALA A 62 -10.63 14.32 6.96
N ASN A 63 -9.83 13.74 6.07
CA ASN A 63 -9.75 14.19 4.66
C ASN A 63 -10.04 13.10 3.63
N GLY A 64 -10.39 11.89 4.08
CA GLY A 64 -10.58 10.72 3.22
C GLY A 64 -9.26 10.07 2.79
N ALA A 65 -9.37 8.90 2.14
CA ALA A 65 -8.21 8.13 1.73
C ALA A 65 -7.46 8.80 0.56
N ARG A 66 -6.18 9.14 0.77
CA ARG A 66 -5.32 9.79 -0.22
C ARG A 66 -4.02 8.99 -0.43
N PRO A 67 -4.07 7.87 -1.16
CA PRO A 67 -3.01 6.85 -1.15
C PRO A 67 -1.61 7.36 -1.55
N THR A 68 -1.53 8.29 -2.50
CA THR A 68 -0.27 8.95 -2.87
C THR A 68 0.34 9.69 -1.69
N ILE A 69 -0.45 10.56 -1.05
CA ILE A 69 -0.04 11.33 0.13
C ILE A 69 0.40 10.38 1.24
N VAL A 70 -0.43 9.37 1.55
CA VAL A 70 -0.13 8.38 2.60
C VAL A 70 1.19 7.64 2.35
N SER A 71 1.47 7.25 1.10
CA SER A 71 2.74 6.58 0.79
C SER A 71 3.96 7.47 1.06
N ARG A 72 3.85 8.77 0.78
CA ARG A 72 4.93 9.74 1.02
C ARG A 72 5.11 10.02 2.50
N THR A 73 4.02 10.17 3.26
CA THR A 73 4.11 10.48 4.69
C THR A 73 4.76 9.31 5.45
N LEU A 74 4.37 8.07 5.15
CA LEU A 74 5.00 6.87 5.71
C LEU A 74 6.46 6.74 5.27
N ALA A 75 6.82 7.07 4.02
CA ALA A 75 8.21 7.07 3.56
C ALA A 75 9.07 8.14 4.26
N ILE A 76 8.52 9.34 4.51
CA ILE A 76 9.20 10.39 5.27
C ILE A 76 9.50 9.91 6.69
N TRP A 77 8.52 9.33 7.38
CA TRP A 77 8.69 8.80 8.72
C TRP A 77 9.74 7.67 8.76
N ALA A 78 9.61 6.67 7.90
CA ALA A 78 10.53 5.53 7.87
C ALA A 78 11.96 5.96 7.51
N THR A 79 12.11 6.94 6.62
CA THR A 79 13.42 7.50 6.25
C THR A 79 14.04 8.31 7.38
N ALA A 80 13.27 9.15 8.07
CA ALA A 80 13.78 9.90 9.24
C ALA A 80 14.23 8.95 10.36
N MET A 81 13.43 7.91 10.65
CA MET A 81 13.78 6.86 11.60
C MET A 81 15.07 6.14 11.21
N PHE A 82 15.20 5.74 9.94
CA PHE A 82 16.41 5.09 9.42
C PHE A 82 17.64 5.99 9.52
N ASP A 83 17.52 7.26 9.12
CA ASP A 83 18.63 8.22 9.15
C ASP A 83 19.14 8.46 10.59
N ALA A 84 18.24 8.47 11.58
CA ALA A 84 18.60 8.59 12.99
C ALA A 84 19.25 7.30 13.52
N TRP A 85 18.72 6.12 13.14
CA TRP A 85 19.30 4.83 13.51
C TRP A 85 20.69 4.62 12.89
N ALA A 86 20.90 5.05 11.65
CA ALA A 86 22.18 4.89 10.93
C ALA A 86 23.35 5.59 11.63
N ALA A 87 23.09 6.62 12.43
CA ALA A 87 24.10 7.25 13.29
C ALA A 87 24.73 6.25 14.28
N TYR A 88 23.99 5.21 14.68
CA TYR A 88 24.40 4.21 15.65
C TYR A 88 24.72 2.84 15.04
N ASP A 89 24.61 2.68 13.73
CA ASP A 89 25.06 1.49 13.03
C ASP A 89 26.56 1.59 12.70
N ALA A 90 27.23 0.46 12.47
CA ALA A 90 28.66 0.42 12.15
C ALA A 90 28.98 0.84 10.71
N LYS A 91 28.05 0.66 9.76
CA LYS A 91 28.26 0.91 8.33
C LYS A 91 27.19 1.79 7.69
N ALA A 92 25.93 1.65 8.07
CA ALA A 92 24.82 2.33 7.41
C ALA A 92 24.98 3.85 7.35
N VAL A 93 24.48 4.46 6.28
CA VAL A 93 24.54 5.91 6.05
C VAL A 93 23.14 6.47 5.87
N GLY A 94 22.87 7.63 6.47
CA GLY A 94 21.59 8.31 6.32
C GLY A 94 21.41 8.88 4.92
N SER A 95 20.16 8.97 4.48
CA SER A 95 19.76 9.43 3.14
C SER A 95 20.19 10.86 2.84
N ARG A 96 20.19 11.76 3.83
CA ARG A 96 20.47 13.19 3.64
C ARG A 96 21.83 13.62 4.18
N LEU A 97 22.19 13.16 5.38
CA LEU A 97 23.44 13.54 6.06
C LEU A 97 24.56 12.51 5.90
N GLY A 98 24.32 11.41 5.18
CA GLY A 98 25.31 10.34 5.00
C GLY A 98 25.79 9.78 6.34
N GLY A 99 27.10 9.62 6.49
CA GLY A 99 27.73 9.20 7.74
C GLY A 99 28.04 10.32 8.74
N LYS A 100 27.62 11.57 8.51
CA LYS A 100 28.05 12.73 9.32
C LYS A 100 27.62 12.66 10.79
N LEU A 101 26.54 11.96 11.10
CA LEU A 101 26.02 11.80 12.47
C LEU A 101 26.58 10.56 13.19
N ARG A 102 27.52 9.81 12.57
CA ARG A 102 28.03 8.56 13.13
C ARG A 102 28.55 8.73 14.55
N ARG A 103 28.08 7.87 15.46
CA ARG A 103 28.50 7.85 16.86
C ARG A 103 29.65 6.87 17.10
N PRO A 104 30.53 7.17 18.08
CA PRO A 104 31.54 6.24 18.57
C PRO A 104 30.92 4.90 18.98
N GLU A 105 31.69 3.80 18.88
CA GLU A 105 31.19 2.44 19.12
C GLU A 105 30.57 2.26 20.53
N ASN A 106 31.17 2.87 21.55
CA ASN A 106 30.68 2.82 22.93
C ASN A 106 29.33 3.54 23.13
N GLU A 107 28.91 4.38 22.19
CA GLU A 107 27.61 5.06 22.23
C GLU A 107 26.53 4.35 21.40
N ARG A 108 26.86 3.29 20.67
CA ARG A 108 25.93 2.51 19.81
C ARG A 108 25.04 1.55 20.59
N THR A 109 24.54 2.01 21.73
CA THR A 109 23.68 1.24 22.62
C THR A 109 22.24 1.20 22.10
N LEU A 110 21.50 0.15 22.49
CA LEU A 110 20.08 0.03 22.15
C LEU A 110 19.26 1.22 22.67
N GLU A 111 19.57 1.74 23.86
CA GLU A 111 18.83 2.86 24.45
C GLU A 111 19.05 4.17 23.68
N ASN A 112 20.27 4.42 23.20
CA ASN A 112 20.54 5.56 22.35
C ASN A 112 19.84 5.44 21.00
N LYS A 113 19.84 4.24 20.39
CA LYS A 113 19.08 3.97 19.15
C LYS A 113 17.59 4.25 19.34
N LYS A 114 16.97 3.65 20.37
CA LYS A 114 15.55 3.81 20.70
C LYS A 114 15.16 5.28 20.87
N LYS A 115 15.97 6.02 21.61
CA LYS A 115 15.72 7.44 21.86
C LYS A 115 15.86 8.26 20.59
N ALA A 116 16.93 8.07 19.81
CA ALA A 116 17.14 8.82 18.56
C ALA A 116 16.05 8.55 17.52
N ILE A 117 15.65 7.30 17.32
CA ILE A 117 14.53 7.01 16.39
C ILE A 117 13.22 7.63 16.87
N SER A 118 13.01 7.73 18.19
CA SER A 118 11.76 8.28 18.73
C SER A 118 11.62 9.77 18.46
N TYR A 119 12.69 10.54 18.66
CA TYR A 119 12.69 11.95 18.29
C TYR A 119 12.60 12.16 16.78
N ALA A 120 13.24 11.30 15.97
CA ALA A 120 13.12 11.38 14.52
C ALA A 120 11.70 11.07 14.02
N SER A 121 11.09 10.01 14.53
CA SER A 121 9.72 9.61 14.20
C SER A 121 8.72 10.66 14.67
N TYR A 122 8.83 11.16 15.90
CA TYR A 122 7.97 12.23 16.41
C TYR A 122 8.03 13.49 15.53
N LYS A 123 9.25 13.99 15.26
CA LYS A 123 9.43 15.24 14.50
C LYS A 123 8.96 15.11 13.05
N SER A 124 9.26 13.98 12.40
CA SER A 124 8.81 13.72 11.02
C SER A 124 7.30 13.53 10.92
N LEU A 125 6.68 12.79 11.84
CA LEU A 125 5.22 12.63 11.89
C LEU A 125 4.50 13.93 12.20
N LEU A 126 5.03 14.77 13.10
CA LEU A 126 4.45 16.08 13.39
C LEU A 126 4.51 17.03 12.18
N PHE A 127 5.54 16.90 11.34
CA PHE A 127 5.62 17.66 10.08
C PHE A 127 4.52 17.26 9.09
N VAL A 128 4.23 15.96 8.95
CA VAL A 128 3.22 15.48 7.98
C VAL A 128 1.79 15.47 8.55
N TYR A 129 1.64 15.39 9.87
CA TYR A 129 0.35 15.37 10.59
C TYR A 129 0.35 16.40 11.75
N PRO A 130 0.46 17.71 11.46
CA PRO A 130 0.47 18.74 12.51
C PRO A 130 -0.78 18.70 13.41
N GLU A 131 -1.92 18.28 12.86
CA GLU A 131 -3.18 18.07 13.58
C GLU A 131 -3.12 16.93 14.61
N ALA A 132 -2.19 15.98 14.46
CA ALA A 132 -2.02 14.86 15.36
C ALA A 132 -1.12 15.19 16.58
N LYS A 133 -0.72 16.46 16.77
CA LYS A 133 0.22 16.86 17.82
C LYS A 133 -0.12 16.31 19.21
N ALA A 134 -1.37 16.48 19.66
CA ALA A 134 -1.78 16.04 20.99
C ALA A 134 -1.63 14.52 21.19
N TYR A 135 -1.93 13.74 20.13
CA TYR A 135 -1.73 12.29 20.13
C TYR A 135 -0.24 11.94 20.18
N LEU A 136 0.57 12.52 19.29
CA LEU A 136 2.02 12.27 19.21
C LEU A 136 2.77 12.69 20.49
N ASP A 137 2.40 13.82 21.09
CA ASP A 137 2.93 14.27 22.39
C ASP A 137 2.61 13.24 23.50
N GLY A 138 1.41 12.65 23.45
CA GLY A 138 1.00 11.59 24.37
C GLY A 138 1.84 10.34 24.23
N GLU A 139 2.12 9.91 22.99
CA GLU A 139 2.98 8.74 22.74
C GLU A 139 4.42 8.95 23.20
N MET A 140 5.00 10.13 22.96
CA MET A 140 6.34 10.47 23.49
C MET A 140 6.39 10.39 25.03
N LYS A 141 5.37 10.94 25.71
CA LYS A 141 5.29 10.93 27.18
C LYS A 141 5.12 9.51 27.74
N LYS A 142 4.35 8.64 27.08
CA LYS A 142 4.22 7.22 27.46
C LYS A 142 5.56 6.48 27.41
N MET A 143 6.46 6.88 26.50
CA MET A 143 7.82 6.36 26.40
C MET A 143 8.82 7.03 27.34
N GLY A 144 8.39 8.01 28.15
CA GLY A 144 9.24 8.76 29.07
C GLY A 144 10.11 9.82 28.39
N TYR A 145 9.77 10.24 27.16
CA TYR A 145 10.48 11.28 26.43
C TYR A 145 9.75 12.62 26.48
N ASP A 146 10.50 13.72 26.39
CA ASP A 146 9.98 15.08 26.40
C ASP A 146 9.69 15.55 24.96
N PRO A 147 8.42 15.68 24.54
CA PRO A 147 8.10 16.16 23.20
C PRO A 147 8.51 17.62 22.96
N ALA A 148 8.83 18.41 24.00
CA ALA A 148 9.33 19.77 23.86
C ALA A 148 10.84 19.86 23.65
N ASN A 149 11.57 18.74 23.68
CA ASN A 149 13.01 18.75 23.46
C ASN A 149 13.36 18.89 21.96
N GLU A 150 13.72 20.11 21.60
CA GLU A 150 14.14 20.50 20.25
C GLU A 150 15.68 20.57 20.11
N SER A 151 16.44 19.88 20.97
CA SER A 151 17.90 19.87 20.90
C SER A 151 18.39 19.47 19.50
N VAL A 152 19.47 20.10 19.06
CA VAL A 152 20.19 19.82 17.81
C VAL A 152 21.66 19.47 18.09
N ASP A 153 21.98 19.10 19.33
CA ASP A 153 23.32 18.65 19.69
C ASP A 153 23.59 17.25 19.10
N PRO A 154 24.48 17.10 18.11
CA PRO A 154 24.75 15.80 17.48
C PRO A 154 25.44 14.81 18.44
N ALA A 155 25.85 15.23 19.65
CA ALA A 155 26.35 14.37 20.70
C ALA A 155 25.26 13.67 21.53
N THR A 156 24.00 14.08 21.41
CA THR A 156 22.88 13.48 22.14
C THR A 156 21.96 12.69 21.19
N PRO A 157 21.36 11.56 21.64
CA PRO A 157 20.39 10.83 20.84
C PRO A 157 19.17 11.68 20.44
N GLU A 158 18.68 12.55 21.32
CA GLU A 158 17.60 13.50 21.00
C GLU A 158 18.00 14.42 19.84
N GLY A 159 19.21 15.00 19.91
CA GLY A 159 19.74 15.87 18.88
C GLY A 159 19.96 15.16 17.54
N ILE A 160 20.47 13.92 17.56
CA ILE A 160 20.57 13.09 16.34
C ILE A 160 19.20 12.87 15.71
N GLY A 161 18.19 12.48 16.51
CA GLY A 161 16.84 12.25 16.01
C GLY A 161 16.25 13.50 15.36
N ASN A 162 16.37 14.64 16.04
CA ASN A 162 15.89 15.93 15.55
C ASN A 162 16.63 16.40 14.29
N LEU A 163 17.95 16.22 14.20
CA LEU A 163 18.77 16.57 13.03
C LEU A 163 18.44 15.69 11.82
N ALA A 164 18.34 14.37 12.03
CA ALA A 164 18.00 13.42 10.98
C ALA A 164 16.62 13.71 10.38
N ALA A 165 15.60 13.87 11.23
CA ALA A 165 14.26 14.22 10.76
C ALA A 165 14.23 15.59 10.07
N GLN A 166 14.91 16.61 10.60
CA GLN A 166 14.97 17.93 9.98
C GLN A 166 15.55 17.86 8.57
N ALA A 167 16.65 17.13 8.37
CA ALA A 167 17.28 17.00 7.06
C ALA A 167 16.33 16.34 6.03
N VAL A 168 15.57 15.31 6.45
CA VAL A 168 14.55 14.68 5.59
C VAL A 168 13.40 15.64 5.30
N ILE A 169 12.90 16.36 6.31
CA ILE A 169 11.84 17.35 6.16
C ILE A 169 12.24 18.45 5.18
N ASP A 170 13.45 19.02 5.32
CA ASP A 170 13.91 20.11 4.47
C ASP A 170 14.03 19.67 3.00
N TYR A 171 14.53 18.45 2.77
CA TYR A 171 14.59 17.88 1.43
C TYR A 171 13.19 17.65 0.83
N ARG A 172 12.23 17.26 1.66
CA ARG A 172 10.88 16.86 1.24
C ARG A 172 9.90 18.03 1.16
N ARG A 173 10.19 19.16 1.82
CA ARG A 173 9.26 20.29 1.96
C ARG A 173 8.68 20.77 0.63
N HIS A 174 9.53 20.88 -0.40
CA HIS A 174 9.16 21.26 -1.76
C HIS A 174 9.61 20.20 -2.77
N ASP A 175 9.24 18.94 -2.51
CA ASP A 175 9.55 17.83 -3.39
C ASP A 175 8.52 17.64 -4.51
N GLY A 176 7.64 18.62 -4.77
CA GLY A 176 6.57 18.54 -5.76
C GLY A 176 5.25 17.98 -5.23
N ALA A 177 5.18 17.55 -3.96
CA ALA A 177 3.94 17.04 -3.36
C ALA A 177 2.93 18.14 -3.00
N ASN A 178 3.32 19.42 -3.07
CA ASN A 178 2.50 20.57 -2.69
C ASN A 178 1.89 20.48 -1.28
N GLN A 179 2.57 19.87 -0.32
CA GLN A 179 2.06 19.68 1.05
C GLN A 179 1.65 21.00 1.72
N LEU A 180 2.38 22.08 1.46
CA LEU A 180 2.12 23.40 2.04
C LEU A 180 1.12 24.24 1.24
N GLY A 181 0.74 23.79 0.04
CA GLY A 181 -0.17 24.54 -0.85
C GLY A 181 0.49 25.72 -1.57
N ASP A 182 1.81 25.84 -1.50
CA ASP A 182 2.61 26.98 -1.96
C ASP A 182 3.41 26.71 -3.26
N GLU A 183 3.19 25.57 -3.91
CA GLU A 183 3.74 25.32 -5.25
C GLU A 183 3.22 26.37 -6.25
N ALA A 184 4.11 26.84 -7.12
CA ALA A 184 3.76 27.82 -8.14
C ALA A 184 2.63 27.30 -9.04
N GLY A 185 1.55 28.09 -9.15
CA GLY A 185 0.34 27.71 -9.87
C GLY A 185 -0.73 27.01 -9.04
N GLY A 186 -0.43 26.70 -7.77
CA GLY A 186 -1.40 26.21 -6.80
C GLY A 186 -2.40 27.27 -6.34
N ASN A 187 -3.39 26.84 -5.55
CA ASN A 187 -4.47 27.68 -5.04
C ASN A 187 -4.35 27.97 -3.52
N GLY A 188 -3.17 27.78 -2.94
CA GLY A 188 -2.93 27.98 -1.51
C GLY A 188 -3.43 26.84 -0.61
N LYS A 189 -4.04 25.78 -1.16
CA LYS A 189 -4.51 24.63 -0.37
C LYS A 189 -3.50 23.49 -0.39
N PRO A 190 -3.20 22.87 0.78
CA PRO A 190 -2.39 21.67 0.87
C PRO A 190 -2.80 20.59 -0.12
N TYR A 191 -1.81 20.06 -0.84
CA TYR A 191 -1.94 18.98 -1.83
C TYR A 191 -2.89 19.29 -3.00
N ALA A 192 -3.24 20.55 -3.23
CA ALA A 192 -4.04 20.93 -4.38
C ALA A 192 -3.26 20.76 -5.68
N ASP A 193 -3.99 20.50 -6.76
CA ASP A 193 -3.39 20.46 -8.09
C ASP A 193 -2.85 21.84 -8.51
N TYR A 194 -1.61 21.84 -8.99
CA TYR A 194 -0.91 22.99 -9.58
C TYR A 194 -0.49 22.70 -11.04
N THR A 195 -1.02 21.62 -11.63
CA THR A 195 -0.76 21.18 -13.01
C THR A 195 -1.96 21.33 -13.93
N TYR A 196 -3.06 21.89 -13.43
CA TYR A 196 -4.27 22.23 -14.18
C TYR A 196 -4.84 21.05 -14.95
N TYR A 197 -4.85 19.86 -14.35
CA TYR A 197 -5.46 18.70 -14.98
C TYR A 197 -6.97 18.91 -15.13
N VAL A 198 -7.47 18.65 -16.34
CA VAL A 198 -8.90 18.66 -16.67
C VAL A 198 -9.20 17.36 -17.42
N PRO A 199 -10.16 16.54 -16.95
CA PRO A 199 -10.54 15.32 -17.67
C PRO A 199 -11.22 15.67 -19.00
N VAL A 200 -11.02 14.84 -20.02
CA VAL A 200 -11.71 15.01 -21.32
C VAL A 200 -13.20 14.73 -21.18
N ASN A 201 -13.56 13.70 -20.40
CA ASN A 201 -14.94 13.34 -20.17
C ASN A 201 -15.52 14.13 -18.99
N PRO A 202 -16.67 14.81 -19.15
CA PRO A 202 -17.46 15.28 -18.02
C PRO A 202 -18.18 14.09 -17.34
N PRO A 203 -18.70 14.28 -16.11
CA PRO A 203 -19.32 13.18 -15.34
C PRO A 203 -20.55 12.56 -16.00
N ASP A 204 -21.27 13.32 -16.81
CA ASP A 204 -22.56 12.97 -17.40
C ASP A 204 -22.47 12.47 -18.86
N LYS A 205 -21.28 12.51 -19.47
CA LYS A 205 -21.10 12.15 -20.88
C LYS A 205 -19.74 11.52 -21.17
N ILE A 206 -19.77 10.43 -21.93
CA ILE A 206 -18.57 9.83 -22.53
C ILE A 206 -18.31 10.53 -23.87
N ILE A 207 -17.30 11.40 -23.91
CA ILE A 207 -16.81 12.07 -25.13
C ILE A 207 -15.76 11.20 -25.81
N ASP A 208 -14.81 10.67 -25.05
CA ASP A 208 -13.74 9.78 -25.50
C ASP A 208 -13.72 8.52 -24.61
N PRO A 209 -14.11 7.33 -25.11
CA PRO A 209 -14.19 6.11 -24.31
C PRO A 209 -12.83 5.57 -23.87
N ASP A 210 -11.70 6.10 -24.38
CA ASP A 210 -10.36 5.74 -23.93
C ASP A 210 -9.84 6.64 -22.81
N ARG A 211 -10.56 7.72 -22.45
CA ARG A 211 -10.14 8.71 -21.44
C ARG A 211 -10.89 8.58 -20.13
N TRP A 212 -10.18 8.86 -19.02
CA TRP A 212 -10.78 8.82 -17.69
C TRP A 212 -11.99 9.76 -17.58
N GLN A 213 -13.00 9.28 -16.86
CA GLN A 213 -14.22 10.01 -16.55
C GLN A 213 -14.37 10.12 -15.02
N PRO A 214 -14.53 11.34 -14.47
CA PRO A 214 -14.88 11.52 -13.07
C PRO A 214 -16.29 10.99 -12.80
N ILE A 215 -16.50 10.34 -11.66
CA ILE A 215 -17.79 9.73 -11.29
C ILE A 215 -18.37 10.47 -10.09
N THR A 216 -19.67 10.72 -10.13
CA THR A 216 -20.40 11.35 -9.01
C THR A 216 -20.70 10.30 -7.93
N PHE A 217 -20.28 10.58 -6.70
CA PHE A 217 -20.59 9.79 -5.52
C PHE A 217 -21.75 10.41 -4.76
N LYS A 218 -22.49 9.57 -4.05
CA LYS A 218 -23.54 10.00 -3.12
C LYS A 218 -23.11 9.70 -1.70
N LEU A 219 -22.89 10.75 -0.92
CA LEU A 219 -22.50 10.65 0.48
C LEU A 219 -23.67 10.18 1.35
N LYS A 220 -23.36 9.69 2.56
CA LYS A 220 -24.37 9.20 3.51
C LYS A 220 -25.43 10.24 3.89
N ASP A 221 -25.06 11.52 3.87
CA ASP A 221 -25.95 12.66 4.14
C ASP A 221 -26.77 13.10 2.89
N GLY A 222 -26.66 12.37 1.78
CA GLY A 222 -27.37 12.65 0.54
C GLY A 222 -26.69 13.65 -0.39
N ARG A 223 -25.61 14.33 0.04
CA ARG A 223 -24.85 15.22 -0.85
C ARG A 223 -24.21 14.42 -1.98
N GLN A 224 -24.15 15.05 -3.15
CA GLN A 224 -23.43 14.52 -4.30
C GLN A 224 -22.09 15.25 -4.45
N ILE A 225 -21.03 14.48 -4.67
CA ILE A 225 -19.70 15.01 -4.95
C ILE A 225 -19.14 14.35 -6.20
N THR A 226 -18.42 15.11 -7.02
CA THR A 226 -17.74 14.60 -8.20
C THR A 226 -16.25 14.87 -8.05
N PRO A 227 -15.49 13.99 -7.37
CA PRO A 227 -14.07 14.20 -7.17
C PRO A 227 -13.31 14.20 -8.51
N GLY A 228 -12.39 15.15 -8.65
CA GLY A 228 -11.41 15.17 -9.74
C GLY A 228 -10.29 14.16 -9.52
N PHE A 229 -9.35 14.09 -10.48
CA PHE A 229 -8.19 13.20 -10.37
C PHE A 229 -7.40 13.57 -9.10
N LEU A 230 -7.36 12.65 -8.13
CA LEU A 230 -6.59 12.83 -6.90
C LEU A 230 -5.09 12.97 -7.20
N THR A 231 -4.51 14.09 -6.75
CA THR A 231 -3.09 14.44 -6.87
C THR A 231 -2.52 14.18 -8.27
N PRO A 232 -3.06 14.81 -9.34
CA PRO A 232 -2.66 14.51 -10.72
C PRO A 232 -1.23 14.96 -11.03
N PHE A 233 -0.65 15.79 -10.17
CA PHE A 233 0.73 16.27 -10.19
C PHE A 233 1.75 15.30 -9.59
N TRP A 234 1.34 14.15 -9.06
CA TRP A 234 2.23 13.26 -8.30
C TRP A 234 3.44 12.75 -9.10
N TYR A 235 3.35 12.78 -10.43
CA TYR A 235 4.48 12.51 -11.34
C TYR A 235 5.65 13.51 -11.22
N ARG A 236 5.43 14.67 -10.59
CA ARG A 236 6.46 15.69 -10.29
C ARG A 236 7.11 15.47 -8.94
N VAL A 237 6.60 14.55 -8.12
CA VAL A 237 7.17 14.28 -6.81
C VAL A 237 8.55 13.66 -6.97
N LYS A 238 9.56 14.19 -6.26
CA LYS A 238 10.92 13.64 -6.30
C LYS A 238 10.90 12.18 -5.79
N PRO A 239 11.34 11.20 -6.59
CA PRO A 239 11.48 9.83 -6.12
C PRO A 239 12.51 9.71 -4.99
N PHE A 240 12.50 8.59 -4.28
CA PHE A 240 13.52 8.25 -3.29
C PHE A 240 14.76 7.67 -3.97
N VAL A 241 14.61 6.55 -4.67
CA VAL A 241 15.71 5.93 -5.40
C VAL A 241 15.51 5.94 -6.90
N MET A 242 14.31 5.97 -7.47
CA MET A 242 14.17 6.08 -8.94
C MET A 242 14.86 7.33 -9.51
N GLU A 243 15.36 7.25 -10.74
CA GLU A 243 16.02 8.37 -11.41
C GLU A 243 15.03 9.38 -12.02
N SER A 244 13.82 8.92 -12.36
CA SER A 244 12.72 9.77 -12.80
C SER A 244 11.39 9.07 -12.57
N SER A 245 10.30 9.84 -12.50
CA SER A 245 8.95 9.28 -12.35
C SER A 245 8.52 8.40 -13.53
N SER A 246 9.03 8.67 -14.73
CA SER A 246 8.71 7.91 -15.95
C SER A 246 9.64 6.72 -16.21
N GLN A 247 10.59 6.44 -15.32
CA GLN A 247 11.61 5.42 -15.53
C GLN A 247 11.03 4.03 -15.84
N PHE A 248 9.89 3.70 -15.22
CA PHE A 248 9.21 2.41 -15.37
C PHE A 248 7.86 2.53 -16.10
N ARG A 249 7.67 3.59 -16.90
CA ARG A 249 6.43 3.75 -17.66
C ARG A 249 6.26 2.56 -18.61
N PRO A 250 5.18 1.76 -18.49
CA PRO A 250 4.96 0.62 -19.36
C PRO A 250 4.49 1.07 -20.76
N PRO A 251 4.46 0.14 -21.74
CA PRO A 251 3.79 0.35 -23.02
C PRO A 251 2.33 0.80 -22.86
N PRO A 252 1.74 1.45 -23.88
CA PRO A 252 0.36 1.92 -23.80
C PRO A 252 -0.64 0.77 -23.56
N PRO A 253 -1.74 1.02 -22.82
CA PRO A 253 -2.81 0.05 -22.69
C PRO A 253 -3.59 -0.10 -24.01
N PRO A 254 -4.38 -1.19 -24.17
CA PRO A 254 -5.31 -1.31 -25.29
C PRO A 254 -6.30 -0.14 -25.32
N LYS A 255 -6.67 0.29 -26.53
CA LYS A 255 -7.59 1.40 -26.80
C LYS A 255 -8.69 0.98 -27.76
N THR A 256 -9.81 1.68 -27.77
CA THR A 256 -10.90 1.49 -28.74
C THR A 256 -10.44 1.66 -30.19
N THR A 257 -9.39 2.44 -30.44
CA THR A 257 -8.86 2.67 -31.80
C THR A 257 -7.81 1.68 -32.25
N THR A 258 -7.14 0.98 -31.32
CA THR A 258 -6.00 0.10 -31.64
C THR A 258 -6.25 -1.37 -31.33
N ASP A 259 -7.10 -1.67 -30.34
CA ASP A 259 -7.39 -3.03 -29.89
C ASP A 259 -8.75 -3.09 -29.16
N ALA A 260 -9.83 -2.74 -29.88
CA ALA A 260 -11.18 -2.67 -29.33
C ALA A 260 -11.68 -4.02 -28.80
N ASP A 261 -11.34 -5.12 -29.49
CA ASP A 261 -11.80 -6.46 -29.13
C ASP A 261 -11.16 -6.93 -27.81
N ALA A 262 -9.85 -6.70 -27.62
CA ALA A 262 -9.21 -7.00 -26.34
C ALA A 262 -9.79 -6.15 -25.21
N LEU A 263 -9.97 -4.85 -25.43
CA LEU A 263 -10.52 -3.95 -24.42
C LEU A 263 -11.97 -4.31 -24.04
N LYS A 264 -12.80 -4.67 -25.02
CA LYS A 264 -14.16 -5.16 -24.80
C LYS A 264 -14.19 -6.48 -24.04
N LYS A 265 -13.29 -7.41 -24.38
CA LYS A 265 -13.15 -8.69 -23.67
C LYS A 265 -12.80 -8.49 -22.20
N GLU A 266 -11.89 -7.57 -21.91
CA GLU A 266 -11.51 -7.23 -20.53
C GLU A 266 -12.64 -6.54 -19.75
N ALA A 267 -13.41 -5.66 -20.39
CA ALA A 267 -14.62 -5.10 -19.79
C ALA A 267 -15.70 -6.19 -19.53
N ALA A 268 -15.86 -7.16 -20.44
CA ALA A 268 -16.76 -8.30 -20.26
C ALA A 268 -16.34 -9.18 -19.07
N GLN A 269 -15.03 -9.34 -18.85
CA GLN A 269 -14.50 -10.09 -17.71
C GLN A 269 -14.85 -9.40 -16.38
N VAL A 270 -14.82 -8.07 -16.33
CA VAL A 270 -15.28 -7.31 -15.15
C VAL A 270 -16.77 -7.54 -14.88
N LEU A 271 -17.63 -7.52 -15.91
CA LEU A 271 -19.04 -7.88 -15.78
C LEU A 271 -19.23 -9.30 -15.24
N THR A 272 -18.43 -10.24 -15.74
CA THR A 272 -18.46 -11.64 -15.28
C THR A 272 -18.15 -11.74 -13.80
N TYR A 273 -17.10 -11.08 -13.33
CA TYR A 273 -16.79 -11.06 -11.90
C TYR A 273 -17.94 -10.46 -11.09
N ASN A 274 -18.42 -9.28 -11.47
CA ASN A 274 -19.46 -8.56 -10.75
C ASN A 274 -20.79 -9.35 -10.65
N ASN A 275 -21.12 -10.18 -11.64
CA ASN A 275 -22.28 -11.05 -11.65
C ASN A 275 -22.17 -12.25 -10.68
N SER A 276 -20.97 -12.77 -10.43
CA SER A 276 -20.80 -14.09 -9.81
C SER A 276 -19.72 -14.13 -8.72
N LEU A 277 -19.51 -13.03 -7.98
CA LEU A 277 -18.58 -13.04 -6.84
C LEU A 277 -19.01 -14.09 -5.81
N THR A 278 -18.11 -15.03 -5.50
CA THR A 278 -18.27 -15.93 -4.35
C THR A 278 -18.11 -15.14 -3.04
N HIS A 279 -18.55 -15.72 -1.92
CA HIS A 279 -18.36 -15.12 -0.60
C HIS A 279 -16.88 -14.86 -0.28
N GLU A 280 -16.01 -15.81 -0.60
CA GLU A 280 -14.55 -15.64 -0.49
C GLU A 280 -14.05 -14.48 -1.36
N GLN A 281 -14.52 -14.36 -2.60
CA GLN A 281 -14.12 -13.25 -3.49
C GLN A 281 -14.61 -11.89 -2.97
N LYS A 282 -15.83 -11.81 -2.42
CA LYS A 282 -16.32 -10.60 -1.75
C LYS A 282 -15.43 -10.24 -0.55
N ALA A 283 -15.06 -11.23 0.27
CA ALA A 283 -14.13 -11.04 1.37
C ALA A 283 -12.76 -10.53 0.89
N ILE A 284 -12.19 -11.08 -0.19
CA ILE A 284 -10.93 -10.62 -0.78
C ILE A 284 -11.03 -9.17 -1.27
N VAL A 285 -12.12 -8.81 -1.96
CA VAL A 285 -12.34 -7.43 -2.44
C VAL A 285 -12.36 -6.45 -1.26
N GLU A 286 -13.01 -6.83 -0.17
CA GLU A 286 -13.11 -6.00 1.03
C GLU A 286 -11.81 -5.95 1.83
N PHE A 287 -11.08 -7.06 1.93
CA PHE A 287 -9.76 -7.14 2.54
C PHE A 287 -8.79 -6.16 1.90
N MET A 288 -8.69 -6.21 0.58
CA MET A 288 -7.75 -5.36 -0.16
C MET A 288 -8.24 -3.93 -0.33
N ARG A 289 -9.49 -3.64 0.05
CA ARG A 289 -10.03 -2.26 0.11
C ARG A 289 -9.82 -1.63 1.48
N ASP A 290 -9.55 -2.43 2.52
CA ASP A 290 -9.44 -2.08 3.96
C ASP A 290 -10.70 -1.46 4.58
N GLY A 291 -11.34 -0.48 3.93
CA GLY A 291 -12.52 0.21 4.44
C GLY A 291 -12.21 1.58 5.07
N PRO A 292 -13.08 2.08 5.97
CA PRO A 292 -12.84 3.32 6.72
C PRO A 292 -11.49 3.29 7.44
N ARG A 293 -10.84 4.45 7.62
CA ARG A 293 -9.50 4.55 8.23
C ARG A 293 -8.36 3.82 7.52
N SER A 294 -8.58 3.33 6.29
CA SER A 294 -7.54 2.67 5.49
C SER A 294 -6.33 3.59 5.29
N THR A 295 -5.16 3.07 5.64
CA THR A 295 -3.84 3.67 5.36
C THR A 295 -3.32 3.32 3.96
N GLY A 296 -4.23 2.85 3.10
CA GLY A 296 -3.94 2.44 1.73
C GLY A 296 -2.93 1.30 1.66
N GLN A 297 -2.49 1.03 0.43
CA GLN A 297 -1.61 -0.10 0.18
C GLN A 297 -0.21 0.08 0.79
N SER A 298 0.30 1.31 0.90
CA SER A 298 1.57 1.55 1.59
C SER A 298 1.50 1.13 3.06
N GLY A 299 0.42 1.46 3.77
CA GLY A 299 0.27 1.06 5.17
C GLY A 299 -0.07 -0.42 5.34
N HIS A 300 -0.94 -0.96 4.47
CA HIS A 300 -1.27 -2.38 4.46
C HIS A 300 -0.01 -3.27 4.34
N TRP A 301 0.90 -2.94 3.41
CA TRP A 301 2.15 -3.71 3.23
C TRP A 301 3.17 -3.48 4.36
N LEU A 302 3.14 -2.33 5.05
CA LEU A 302 3.92 -2.14 6.27
C LEU A 302 3.35 -2.96 7.44
N ARG A 303 2.03 -3.16 7.53
CA ARG A 303 1.44 -4.10 8.49
C ARG A 303 1.85 -5.54 8.22
N PHE A 304 1.89 -5.98 6.96
CA PHE A 304 2.48 -7.30 6.65
C PHE A 304 3.95 -7.40 7.06
N SER A 305 4.68 -6.28 7.05
CA SER A 305 6.06 -6.25 7.57
C SER A 305 6.09 -6.41 9.10
N GLN A 306 5.08 -5.93 9.84
CA GLN A 306 4.93 -6.21 11.27
C GLN A 306 4.65 -7.69 11.54
N ASP A 307 3.91 -8.36 10.66
CA ASP A 307 3.65 -9.80 10.77
C ASP A 307 4.98 -10.58 10.70
N VAL A 308 5.85 -10.24 9.74
CA VAL A 308 7.21 -10.80 9.65
C VAL A 308 8.05 -10.50 10.88
N SER A 309 8.03 -9.25 11.36
CA SER A 309 8.77 -8.84 12.57
C SER A 309 8.44 -9.75 13.75
N ARG A 310 7.15 -10.07 13.95
CA ARG A 310 6.71 -10.97 15.02
C ARG A 310 7.05 -12.42 14.75
N ARG A 311 6.78 -12.91 13.53
CA ARG A 311 7.06 -14.31 13.12
C ARG A 311 8.53 -14.68 13.33
N ASP A 312 9.41 -13.77 12.91
CA ASP A 312 10.84 -14.01 12.81
C ASP A 312 11.62 -13.39 13.99
N ASN A 313 10.91 -12.82 14.98
CA ASN A 313 11.45 -12.20 16.19
C ASN A 313 12.56 -11.18 15.87
N HIS A 314 12.24 -10.23 15.00
CA HIS A 314 13.15 -9.17 14.60
C HIS A 314 13.55 -8.27 15.77
N ASP A 315 14.79 -7.80 15.73
CA ASP A 315 15.26 -6.73 16.60
C ASP A 315 15.02 -5.34 15.99
N LEU A 316 15.42 -4.30 16.71
CA LEU A 316 15.26 -2.91 16.27
C LEU A 316 15.97 -2.64 14.95
N ASP A 317 17.18 -3.15 14.78
CA ASP A 317 18.01 -2.87 13.61
C ASP A 317 17.41 -3.49 12.34
N THR A 318 16.85 -4.70 12.47
CA THR A 318 16.20 -5.42 11.37
C THR A 318 14.90 -4.72 10.95
N ASP A 319 14.06 -4.34 11.91
CA ASP A 319 12.79 -3.65 11.62
C ASP A 319 13.00 -2.28 10.99
N VAL A 320 13.96 -1.49 11.46
CA VAL A 320 14.27 -0.18 10.87
C VAL A 320 14.68 -0.32 9.39
N LYS A 321 15.52 -1.30 9.05
CA LYS A 321 15.92 -1.56 7.66
C LYS A 321 14.74 -2.03 6.80
N MET A 322 13.91 -2.93 7.33
CA MET A 322 12.75 -3.47 6.61
C MET A 322 11.73 -2.37 6.30
N TYR A 323 11.32 -1.59 7.31
CA TYR A 323 10.34 -0.53 7.13
C TYR A 323 10.87 0.58 6.22
N PHE A 324 12.16 0.91 6.31
CA PHE A 324 12.80 1.83 5.38
C PHE A 324 12.68 1.38 3.92
N ALA A 325 12.98 0.12 3.62
CA ALA A 325 12.92 -0.42 2.26
C ALA A 325 11.46 -0.49 1.74
N VAL A 326 10.54 -1.00 2.56
CA VAL A 326 9.12 -1.17 2.17
C VAL A 326 8.42 0.17 2.00
N ALA A 327 8.59 1.13 2.92
CA ALA A 327 7.95 2.43 2.80
C ALA A 327 8.46 3.21 1.57
N ASN A 328 9.77 3.21 1.32
CA ASN A 328 10.34 3.92 0.18
C ASN A 328 10.02 3.26 -1.16
N VAL A 329 9.97 1.91 -1.24
CA VAL A 329 9.58 1.25 -2.50
C VAL A 329 8.10 1.46 -2.81
N ALA A 330 7.23 1.49 -1.80
CA ALA A 330 5.82 1.82 -1.97
C ALA A 330 5.64 3.25 -2.50
N PHE A 331 6.40 4.20 -1.95
CA PHE A 331 6.38 5.58 -2.38
C PHE A 331 6.85 5.76 -3.83
N ASP A 332 7.98 5.15 -4.21
CA ASP A 332 8.47 5.18 -5.60
C ASP A 332 7.48 4.48 -6.57
N ALA A 333 6.87 3.37 -6.15
CA ALA A 333 5.83 2.69 -6.93
C ALA A 333 4.60 3.58 -7.17
N PHE A 334 4.17 4.36 -6.17
CA PHE A 334 3.08 5.33 -6.35
C PHE A 334 3.45 6.47 -7.30
N ILE A 335 4.69 6.99 -7.24
CA ILE A 335 5.17 8.00 -8.19
C ILE A 335 5.13 7.46 -9.62
N SER A 336 5.69 6.27 -9.87
CA SER A 336 5.69 5.66 -11.21
C SER A 336 4.28 5.35 -11.70
N CYS A 337 3.40 4.87 -10.82
CA CYS A 337 2.02 4.57 -11.17
C CYS A 337 1.23 5.84 -11.53
N TRP A 338 1.35 6.91 -10.74
CA TRP A 338 0.66 8.17 -11.03
C TRP A 338 1.21 8.88 -12.26
N GLU A 339 2.50 8.75 -12.55
CA GLU A 339 3.09 9.17 -13.82
C GLU A 339 2.40 8.47 -14.99
N THR A 340 2.30 7.14 -14.94
CA THR A 340 1.64 6.35 -15.99
C THR A 340 0.16 6.72 -16.13
N LYS A 341 -0.56 6.88 -15.01
CA LYS A 341 -1.97 7.32 -14.99
C LYS A 341 -2.15 8.70 -15.62
N ARG A 342 -1.25 9.63 -15.32
CA ARG A 342 -1.31 11.00 -15.83
C ARG A 342 -0.95 11.07 -17.31
N TYR A 343 -0.03 10.22 -17.76
CA TYR A 343 0.44 10.16 -19.14
C TYR A 343 -0.60 9.56 -20.08
N TYR A 344 -1.19 8.41 -19.71
CA TYR A 344 -2.18 7.72 -20.56
C TYR A 344 -3.61 8.18 -20.32
N ASP A 345 -3.92 8.70 -19.13
CA ASP A 345 -5.25 9.21 -18.75
C ASP A 345 -6.39 8.23 -19.09
N SER A 346 -6.14 6.94 -18.86
CA SER A 346 -6.98 5.87 -19.40
C SER A 346 -8.31 5.70 -18.65
N SER A 347 -9.30 5.20 -19.38
CA SER A 347 -10.61 4.82 -18.86
C SER A 347 -10.60 3.79 -17.74
N ARG A 348 -11.75 3.70 -17.07
CA ARG A 348 -12.08 2.72 -16.03
C ARG A 348 -13.16 1.75 -16.51
N PRO A 349 -13.35 0.59 -15.85
CA PRO A 349 -14.42 -0.33 -16.19
C PRO A 349 -15.81 0.32 -16.25
N TRP A 350 -16.10 1.29 -15.38
CA TRP A 350 -17.33 2.09 -15.44
C TRP A 350 -17.62 2.62 -16.85
N THR A 351 -16.71 3.43 -17.38
CA THR A 351 -16.82 4.05 -18.72
C THR A 351 -16.84 2.98 -19.81
N LEU A 352 -15.99 1.96 -19.71
CA LEU A 352 -15.87 0.92 -20.73
C LEU A 352 -17.12 0.03 -20.81
N VAL A 353 -17.71 -0.34 -19.68
CA VAL A 353 -18.95 -1.13 -19.62
C VAL A 353 -20.10 -0.33 -20.23
N HIS A 354 -20.26 0.93 -19.78
CA HIS A 354 -21.31 1.83 -20.28
C HIS A 354 -21.16 2.15 -21.76
N TYR A 355 -19.94 2.10 -22.29
CA TYR A 355 -19.67 2.29 -23.72
C TYR A 355 -19.91 1.03 -24.56
N PHE A 356 -19.25 -0.08 -24.25
CA PHE A 356 -19.27 -1.29 -25.09
C PHE A 356 -20.59 -2.07 -25.02
N PHE A 357 -21.31 -1.95 -23.91
CA PHE A 357 -22.56 -2.69 -23.66
C PHE A 357 -23.79 -1.78 -23.64
N LYS A 358 -23.66 -0.53 -24.09
CA LYS A 358 -24.76 0.42 -24.21
C LYS A 358 -25.97 -0.20 -24.91
N GLY A 359 -27.16 -0.02 -24.34
CA GLY A 359 -28.43 -0.55 -24.85
C GLY A 359 -28.61 -2.06 -24.66
N GLN A 360 -27.69 -2.75 -23.97
CA GLN A 360 -27.81 -4.16 -23.64
C GLN A 360 -28.24 -4.33 -22.17
N THR A 361 -28.98 -5.40 -21.91
CA THR A 361 -29.22 -5.88 -20.55
C THR A 361 -28.01 -6.70 -20.09
N VAL A 362 -27.43 -6.33 -18.95
CA VAL A 362 -26.36 -7.06 -18.27
C VAL A 362 -26.85 -7.57 -16.93
N LYS A 363 -26.21 -8.62 -16.42
CA LYS A 363 -26.47 -9.14 -15.08
C LYS A 363 -25.32 -8.75 -14.16
N GLY A 364 -25.62 -8.16 -13.00
CA GLY A 364 -24.59 -7.65 -12.09
C GLY A 364 -25.13 -7.30 -10.71
N TRP A 365 -24.22 -6.93 -9.82
CA TRP A 365 -24.55 -6.46 -8.48
C TRP A 365 -25.29 -5.12 -8.55
N ALA A 366 -26.47 -5.05 -7.95
CA ALA A 366 -27.38 -3.90 -7.99
C ALA A 366 -27.42 -3.10 -6.68
N GLY A 367 -26.26 -2.96 -6.05
CA GLY A 367 -26.11 -2.18 -4.83
C GLY A 367 -26.34 -2.96 -3.54
N VAL A 368 -26.14 -2.25 -2.44
CA VAL A 368 -26.06 -2.74 -1.06
C VAL A 368 -27.21 -3.69 -0.68
N LYS A 369 -28.41 -3.46 -1.22
CA LYS A 369 -29.63 -4.25 -0.98
C LYS A 369 -30.18 -4.97 -2.21
N GLY A 370 -29.55 -4.79 -3.38
CA GLY A 370 -30.11 -5.21 -4.65
C GLY A 370 -29.76 -6.62 -5.07
N GLY A 371 -28.73 -7.23 -4.45
CA GLY A 371 -28.21 -8.53 -4.87
C GLY A 371 -27.76 -8.50 -6.34
N VAL A 372 -27.79 -9.66 -7.01
CA VAL A 372 -27.47 -9.76 -8.44
C VAL A 372 -28.77 -9.82 -9.26
N ARG A 373 -28.93 -8.92 -10.22
CA ARG A 373 -30.10 -8.87 -11.12
C ARG A 373 -29.73 -8.41 -12.52
N ASP A 374 -30.68 -8.59 -13.44
CA ASP A 374 -30.62 -7.98 -14.76
C ASP A 374 -30.86 -6.47 -14.67
N MET A 375 -30.10 -5.69 -15.41
CA MET A 375 -30.17 -4.22 -15.48
C MET A 375 -29.66 -3.72 -16.83
N PRO A 376 -30.03 -2.51 -17.27
CA PRO A 376 -29.34 -1.84 -18.37
C PRO A 376 -27.84 -1.69 -18.05
N ALA A 377 -26.95 -1.87 -19.03
CA ALA A 377 -25.50 -1.71 -18.84
C ALA A 377 -25.11 -0.32 -18.30
N GLU A 378 -25.92 0.70 -18.61
CA GLU A 378 -25.77 2.08 -18.15
C GLU A 378 -26.10 2.27 -16.66
N GLU A 379 -26.79 1.31 -16.05
CA GLU A 379 -27.04 1.26 -14.60
C GLU A 379 -25.99 0.41 -13.86
N TRP A 380 -25.11 -0.28 -14.59
CA TRP A 380 -24.07 -1.11 -13.98
C TRP A 380 -23.11 -0.28 -13.14
N HIS A 381 -22.71 -0.82 -11.98
CA HIS A 381 -21.69 -0.23 -11.14
C HIS A 381 -20.77 -1.27 -10.46
N PRO A 382 -19.54 -0.88 -10.08
CA PRO A 382 -18.61 -1.71 -9.34
C PRO A 382 -19.21 -2.24 -8.02
N TYR A 383 -18.66 -3.35 -7.49
CA TYR A 383 -19.00 -3.88 -6.16
C TYR A 383 -18.42 -2.96 -5.09
N SER A 384 -19.13 -1.85 -4.83
CA SER A 384 -18.67 -0.73 -4.01
C SER A 384 -19.86 0.11 -3.54
N PRO A 385 -19.83 0.70 -2.33
CA PRO A 385 -20.90 1.56 -1.86
C PRO A 385 -21.01 2.85 -2.70
N GLU A 386 -22.21 3.46 -2.77
CA GLU A 386 -22.46 4.70 -3.53
C GLU A 386 -21.59 5.90 -3.09
N SER A 387 -21.14 5.88 -1.85
CA SER A 387 -20.24 6.90 -1.28
C SER A 387 -18.79 6.77 -1.75
N PHE A 388 -18.46 5.67 -2.44
CA PHE A 388 -17.14 5.40 -3.00
C PHE A 388 -17.29 4.44 -4.19
N VAL A 389 -17.82 4.94 -5.31
CA VAL A 389 -18.12 4.08 -6.48
C VAL A 389 -16.85 3.53 -7.11
N THR A 390 -15.86 4.39 -7.34
CA THR A 390 -14.53 4.02 -7.83
C THR A 390 -13.49 5.00 -7.30
N PRO A 391 -12.22 4.60 -7.10
CA PRO A 391 -11.18 5.56 -6.74
C PRO A 391 -11.02 6.67 -7.81
N PRO A 392 -10.95 7.97 -7.42
CA PRO A 392 -11.05 9.10 -8.35
C PRO A 392 -9.71 9.39 -9.06
N PHE A 393 -9.30 8.50 -9.96
CA PHE A 393 -8.11 8.62 -10.79
C PHE A 393 -8.16 7.68 -12.01
N PRO A 394 -7.38 7.92 -13.08
CA PRO A 394 -7.32 7.07 -14.28
C PRO A 394 -7.00 5.59 -14.00
N GLY A 395 -7.30 4.71 -14.95
CA GLY A 395 -7.17 3.25 -14.81
C GLY A 395 -5.73 2.74 -14.79
N TYR A 396 -4.94 3.05 -15.80
CA TYR A 396 -3.71 2.33 -16.10
C TYR A 396 -2.46 3.02 -15.53
N THR A 397 -1.58 2.34 -14.79
CA THR A 397 -1.73 0.98 -14.22
C THR A 397 -2.52 1.01 -12.91
N SER A 398 -2.91 -0.15 -12.39
CA SER A 398 -3.52 -0.27 -11.07
C SER A 398 -2.52 0.10 -9.96
N GLY A 399 -2.88 1.09 -9.14
CA GLY A 399 -2.03 1.52 -8.01
C GLY A 399 -1.88 0.43 -6.95
N HIS A 400 -2.96 -0.32 -6.70
CA HIS A 400 -2.89 -1.46 -5.77
C HIS A 400 -1.95 -2.54 -6.27
N ALA A 401 -2.05 -2.91 -7.55
CA ALA A 401 -1.18 -3.91 -8.16
C ALA A 401 0.29 -3.48 -8.18
N THR A 402 0.55 -2.21 -8.55
CA THR A 402 1.92 -1.67 -8.65
C THR A 402 2.61 -1.63 -7.29
N VAL A 403 1.92 -1.14 -6.25
CA VAL A 403 2.49 -1.07 -4.90
C VAL A 403 2.61 -2.45 -4.29
N SER A 404 1.63 -3.33 -4.50
CA SER A 404 1.68 -4.70 -4.02
C SER A 404 2.84 -5.48 -4.63
N GLY A 405 3.02 -5.40 -5.95
CA GLY A 405 4.16 -6.05 -6.62
C GLY A 405 5.51 -5.52 -6.14
N ALA A 406 5.60 -4.22 -5.83
CA ALA A 406 6.81 -3.60 -5.32
C ALA A 406 7.14 -4.02 -3.88
N CYS A 407 6.15 -3.95 -2.98
CA CYS A 407 6.33 -4.31 -1.58
C CYS A 407 6.56 -5.81 -1.41
N SER A 408 5.78 -6.65 -2.11
CA SER A 408 5.93 -8.10 -2.04
C SER A 408 7.32 -8.54 -2.47
N LYS A 409 7.82 -8.01 -3.60
CA LYS A 409 9.15 -8.36 -4.10
C LYS A 409 10.25 -7.82 -3.19
N THR A 410 10.05 -6.66 -2.57
CA THR A 410 11.01 -6.12 -1.60
C THR A 410 11.06 -6.97 -0.34
N LEU A 411 9.93 -7.45 0.17
CA LEU A 411 9.87 -8.37 1.32
C LEU A 411 10.49 -9.73 0.99
N GLU A 412 10.26 -10.26 -0.22
CA GLU A 412 10.94 -11.47 -0.70
C GLU A 412 12.47 -11.28 -0.70
N LEU A 413 12.96 -10.17 -1.28
CA LEU A 413 14.39 -9.87 -1.34
C LEU A 413 15.00 -9.63 0.05
N PHE A 414 14.25 -9.00 0.96
CA PHE A 414 14.68 -8.72 2.33
C PHE A 414 14.77 -9.99 3.18
N THR A 415 13.73 -10.83 3.13
CA THR A 415 13.64 -12.07 3.93
C THR A 415 14.41 -13.24 3.29
N GLY A 416 14.78 -13.13 2.02
CA GLY A 416 15.44 -14.19 1.25
C GLY A 416 14.50 -15.32 0.81
N THR A 417 13.18 -15.15 0.97
CA THR A 417 12.18 -16.17 0.62
C THR A 417 10.85 -15.56 0.19
N ASP A 418 10.13 -16.20 -0.73
CA ASP A 418 8.76 -15.80 -1.11
C ASP A 418 7.73 -16.21 -0.04
N LYS A 419 8.12 -17.00 0.97
CA LYS A 419 7.19 -17.52 1.99
C LYS A 419 6.66 -16.40 2.90
N TYR A 420 5.34 -16.30 2.97
CA TYR A 420 4.65 -15.47 3.96
C TYR A 420 3.99 -16.34 5.03
N GLY A 421 3.01 -17.17 4.65
CA GLY A 421 2.46 -18.22 5.51
C GLY A 421 1.44 -17.74 6.53
N TYR A 422 0.68 -16.70 6.21
CA TYR A 422 -0.39 -16.15 7.05
C TYR A 422 -1.78 -16.54 6.52
N CYS A 423 -2.81 -16.29 7.31
CA CYS A 423 -4.20 -16.30 6.86
C CYS A 423 -4.97 -15.11 7.45
N GLU A 424 -5.89 -14.55 6.68
CA GLU A 424 -6.85 -13.53 7.13
C GLU A 424 -8.20 -14.18 7.40
N LYS A 425 -8.85 -13.81 8.51
CA LYS A 425 -10.24 -14.19 8.74
C LYS A 425 -11.12 -12.97 8.78
N ARG A 426 -12.15 -12.97 7.94
CA ARG A 426 -13.09 -11.85 7.86
C ARG A 426 -14.44 -12.29 7.37
N LYS A 427 -15.46 -11.53 7.72
CA LYS A 427 -16.80 -11.75 7.16
C LYS A 427 -16.85 -11.18 5.75
N HIS A 428 -17.45 -11.91 4.83
CA HIS A 428 -17.80 -11.32 3.54
C HIS A 428 -18.93 -10.31 3.72
N CYS A 429 -19.09 -9.39 2.77
CA CYS A 429 -20.12 -8.35 2.77
C CYS A 429 -20.04 -7.30 3.89
N GLU A 430 -19.10 -7.42 4.84
CA GLU A 430 -18.98 -6.56 6.02
C GLU A 430 -18.82 -5.08 5.70
N LEU A 431 -18.14 -4.75 4.59
CA LEU A 431 -17.86 -3.38 4.21
C LEU A 431 -18.71 -2.85 3.03
N THR A 432 -19.42 -3.72 2.31
CA THR A 432 -20.09 -3.35 1.04
C THR A 432 -21.60 -3.57 1.04
N GLU A 433 -22.10 -4.56 1.78
CA GLU A 433 -23.54 -4.85 1.87
C GLU A 433 -24.01 -4.68 3.34
N ASP A 434 -25.32 -4.60 3.59
CA ASP A 434 -25.83 -4.27 4.94
C ASP A 434 -25.73 -5.42 5.95
N ASN A 435 -25.58 -6.66 5.47
CA ASN A 435 -25.55 -7.85 6.31
C ASN A 435 -24.20 -8.56 6.14
N PRO A 436 -23.29 -8.43 7.12
CA PRO A 436 -22.08 -9.23 7.15
C PRO A 436 -22.46 -10.71 7.10
N GLY A 437 -21.87 -11.44 6.16
CA GLY A 437 -22.08 -12.86 6.00
C GLY A 437 -21.24 -13.69 6.96
N GLU A 438 -21.04 -14.95 6.62
CA GLU A 438 -20.19 -15.84 7.37
C GLU A 438 -18.69 -15.50 7.23
N GLU A 439 -17.89 -15.94 8.19
CA GLU A 439 -16.45 -15.72 8.22
C GLU A 439 -15.74 -16.60 7.18
N MET A 440 -14.93 -15.98 6.33
CA MET A 440 -14.04 -16.61 5.36
C MET A 440 -12.63 -16.65 5.92
N THR A 441 -11.87 -17.71 5.58
CA THR A 441 -10.41 -17.76 5.79
C THR A 441 -9.74 -17.55 4.44
N LEU A 442 -8.88 -16.54 4.34
CA LEU A 442 -8.13 -16.17 3.15
C LEU A 442 -6.67 -16.55 3.35
N ASP A 443 -6.17 -17.50 2.56
CA ASP A 443 -4.79 -17.97 2.68
C ASP A 443 -3.81 -16.99 2.01
N LEU A 444 -2.74 -16.63 2.73
CA LEU A 444 -1.65 -15.75 2.29
C LEU A 444 -0.31 -16.52 2.32
N PRO A 445 -0.13 -17.54 1.46
CA PRO A 445 0.98 -18.48 1.56
C PRO A 445 2.33 -17.84 1.18
N THR A 446 2.33 -16.95 0.17
CA THR A 446 3.53 -16.28 -0.33
C THR A 446 3.30 -14.80 -0.55
N TRP A 447 4.38 -14.03 -0.59
CA TRP A 447 4.34 -12.60 -0.95
C TRP A 447 3.77 -12.41 -2.35
N THR A 448 4.24 -13.23 -3.30
CA THR A 448 3.76 -13.24 -4.68
C THR A 448 2.25 -13.49 -4.76
N ALA A 449 1.76 -14.54 -4.09
CA ALA A 449 0.34 -14.87 -4.08
C ALA A 449 -0.51 -13.77 -3.42
N THR A 450 0.00 -13.16 -2.35
CA THR A 450 -0.68 -12.05 -1.66
C THR A 450 -0.79 -10.81 -2.57
N ALA A 451 0.26 -10.48 -3.31
CA ALA A 451 0.23 -9.39 -4.28
C ALA A 451 -0.69 -9.69 -5.47
N ASP A 452 -0.68 -10.92 -5.98
CA ASP A 452 -1.56 -11.33 -7.08
C ASP A 452 -3.03 -11.30 -6.65
N MET A 453 -3.33 -11.72 -5.42
CA MET A 453 -4.65 -11.56 -4.80
C MET A 453 -5.04 -10.09 -4.69
N ALA A 454 -4.12 -9.22 -4.26
CA ALA A 454 -4.35 -7.78 -4.16
C ALA A 454 -4.73 -7.17 -5.51
N ALA A 455 -4.02 -7.56 -6.58
CA ALA A 455 -4.31 -7.10 -7.93
C ALA A 455 -5.65 -7.66 -8.45
N LEU A 456 -5.90 -8.97 -8.30
CA LEU A 456 -7.13 -9.62 -8.73
C LEU A 456 -8.37 -9.02 -8.05
N SER A 457 -8.27 -8.67 -6.76
CA SER A 457 -9.34 -8.01 -6.01
C SER A 457 -9.87 -6.75 -6.71
N ARG A 458 -9.03 -6.05 -7.47
CA ARG A 458 -9.43 -4.81 -8.15
C ARG A 458 -10.25 -5.05 -9.40
N ALA A 459 -9.98 -6.15 -10.11
CA ALA A 459 -10.82 -6.58 -11.22
C ALA A 459 -12.14 -7.15 -10.72
N MET A 460 -12.09 -7.97 -9.65
CA MET A 460 -13.29 -8.52 -9.01
C MET A 460 -14.22 -7.42 -8.47
N GLY A 461 -13.65 -6.39 -7.84
CA GLY A 461 -14.41 -5.24 -7.34
C GLY A 461 -14.96 -4.33 -8.46
N GLY A 462 -14.54 -4.51 -9.72
CA GLY A 462 -14.97 -3.68 -10.85
C GLY A 462 -14.24 -2.35 -10.99
N TYR A 463 -13.07 -2.19 -10.36
CA TYR A 463 -12.30 -0.95 -10.37
C TYR A 463 -11.28 -0.87 -11.50
N HIS A 464 -10.76 -2.02 -11.94
CA HIS A 464 -9.70 -2.13 -12.94
C HIS A 464 -10.03 -3.23 -13.95
N ILE A 465 -9.61 -3.05 -15.19
CA ILE A 465 -9.57 -4.16 -16.15
C ILE A 465 -8.30 -5.01 -15.91
N PRO A 466 -8.28 -6.31 -16.29
CA PRO A 466 -7.14 -7.19 -16.06
C PRO A 466 -5.77 -6.63 -16.46
N VAL A 467 -5.63 -5.94 -17.60
CA VAL A 467 -4.34 -5.38 -18.04
C VAL A 467 -3.78 -4.34 -17.07
N ASP A 468 -4.63 -3.51 -16.45
CA ASP A 468 -4.21 -2.52 -15.45
C ASP A 468 -3.47 -3.19 -14.28
N ASN A 469 -3.97 -4.36 -13.88
CA ASN A 469 -3.46 -5.14 -12.76
C ASN A 469 -2.21 -5.92 -13.14
N ASN A 470 -2.25 -6.65 -14.25
CA ASN A 470 -1.14 -7.49 -14.70
C ASN A 470 0.12 -6.65 -14.98
N VAL A 471 -0.05 -5.51 -15.68
CA VAL A 471 1.07 -4.60 -15.92
C VAL A 471 1.51 -3.91 -14.63
N GLY A 472 0.57 -3.51 -13.78
CA GLY A 472 0.90 -2.92 -12.47
C GLY A 472 1.80 -3.83 -11.64
N LEU A 473 1.43 -5.09 -11.45
CA LEU A 473 2.24 -6.09 -10.73
C LEU A 473 3.65 -6.21 -11.31
N LYS A 474 3.75 -6.31 -12.63
CA LYS A 474 5.03 -6.40 -13.34
C LYS A 474 5.91 -5.18 -13.06
N VAL A 475 5.39 -3.97 -13.27
CA VAL A 475 6.10 -2.71 -13.04
C VAL A 475 6.54 -2.59 -11.58
N GLY A 476 5.67 -2.93 -10.63
CA GLY A 476 6.00 -2.94 -9.21
C GLY A 476 7.20 -3.84 -8.89
N ARG A 477 7.20 -5.07 -9.40
CA ARG A 477 8.29 -6.03 -9.21
C ARG A 477 9.60 -5.54 -9.84
N GLU A 478 9.54 -4.91 -11.02
CA GLU A 478 10.71 -4.30 -11.68
C GLU A 478 11.30 -3.16 -10.85
N ILE A 479 10.46 -2.29 -10.28
CA ILE A 479 10.88 -1.21 -9.38
C ILE A 479 11.59 -1.79 -8.16
N ALA A 480 11.05 -2.84 -7.53
CA ALA A 480 11.65 -3.47 -6.36
C ALA A 480 13.04 -4.05 -6.67
N VAL A 481 13.18 -4.83 -7.74
CA VAL A 481 14.48 -5.42 -8.15
C VAL A 481 15.51 -4.34 -8.43
N TRP A 482 15.11 -3.25 -9.08
CA TRP A 482 16.00 -2.14 -9.37
C TRP A 482 16.41 -1.33 -8.12
N SER A 483 15.49 -1.19 -7.17
CA SER A 483 15.65 -0.38 -5.96
C SER A 483 16.45 -1.12 -4.88
N TRP A 484 16.30 -2.44 -4.79
CA TRP A 484 16.93 -3.28 -3.76
C TRP A 484 18.44 -3.04 -3.57
N PRO A 485 19.30 -3.11 -4.61
CA PRO A 485 20.73 -2.85 -4.42
C PRO A 485 21.03 -1.42 -3.92
N LYS A 486 20.13 -0.46 -4.10
CA LYS A 486 20.28 0.91 -3.57
C LYS A 486 19.91 0.99 -2.10
N TYR A 487 18.88 0.25 -1.67
CA TYR A 487 18.58 0.09 -0.25
C TYR A 487 19.73 -0.62 0.47
N GLN A 488 20.28 -1.69 -0.11
CA GLN A 488 21.47 -2.36 0.41
C GLN A 488 22.66 -1.40 0.52
N ALA A 489 22.86 -0.52 -0.47
CA ALA A 489 23.93 0.48 -0.39
C ALA A 489 23.78 1.43 0.81
N TYR A 490 22.56 1.78 1.23
CA TYR A 490 22.34 2.54 2.47
C TYR A 490 22.70 1.73 3.71
N PHE A 491 22.38 0.43 3.73
CA PHE A 491 22.70 -0.47 4.85
C PHE A 491 24.21 -0.73 4.95
N ASP A 492 24.89 -0.87 3.82
CA ASP A 492 26.30 -1.21 3.73
C ASP A 492 27.23 0.02 3.78
N GLY A 493 26.65 1.23 3.84
CA GLY A 493 27.41 2.46 3.94
C GLY A 493 28.03 2.96 2.63
N THR A 494 27.58 2.44 1.50
CA THR A 494 28.12 2.76 0.16
C THR A 494 27.23 3.69 -0.64
N ALA A 495 26.01 3.97 -0.17
CA ALA A 495 25.11 4.93 -0.79
C ALA A 495 25.68 6.36 -0.73
N LYS A 496 25.49 7.10 -1.82
CA LYS A 496 25.77 8.54 -1.89
C LYS A 496 24.51 9.31 -1.55
N VAL A 497 24.67 10.45 -0.88
CA VAL A 497 23.58 11.42 -0.71
C VAL A 497 23.15 11.90 -2.10
N ARG A 498 21.84 11.84 -2.36
CA ARG A 498 21.22 12.25 -3.63
C ARG A 498 20.69 13.67 -3.51
N ASP A 499 20.85 14.46 -4.57
CA ASP A 499 20.36 15.84 -4.67
C ASP A 499 18.83 15.97 -4.83
#